data_AF-A0A068YFC6-F1
#
_entry.id   AF-A0A068YFC6-F1
#
_cell.length_a   1.000
_cell.length_b   1.000
_cell.length_c   1.000
_cell.angle_alpha   90.00
_cell.angle_beta   90.00
_cell.angle_gamma   90.00
#
_symmetry.space_group_name_H-M   'P 1'
#
loop_
_entity.id
_entity.type
_entity.pdbx_description
1 polymer ?
#
loop_
_entity_poly.entity_id
_entity_poly.type
_entity_poly.pdbx_seq_one_letter_code
_entity_poly.pdbx_strand_id
1 'polypeptide(L)'
;MKASEQSHCNRFCFNGGSCFECSRDPYGLAQCVGCLCPQHLWAGERCEFRVAHGGSKSRASINFILACLFASVAILCACLAIHLYFKNRKQFAHSSTESQCSQFEINFVTVKNCLL
;
A
#
# COMPACT_ATOMS: atom_id res chain seq x y z
N MET A 1 15.64 -26.99 -38.27
CA MET A 1 14.20 -27.31 -38.33
C MET A 1 13.81 -27.47 -39.79
N LYS A 2 13.15 -28.57 -40.18
CA LYS A 2 12.73 -28.80 -41.57
C LYS A 2 11.49 -27.94 -41.88
N ALA A 3 11.29 -27.53 -43.13
CA ALA A 3 10.21 -26.61 -43.52
C ALA A 3 8.80 -27.08 -43.08
N SER A 4 8.55 -28.39 -43.09
CA SER A 4 7.27 -28.97 -42.64
C SER A 4 7.05 -28.85 -41.12
N GLU A 5 8.11 -28.99 -40.32
CA GLU A 5 8.06 -28.87 -38.86
C GLU A 5 7.79 -27.41 -38.47
N GLN A 6 8.41 -26.47 -39.20
CA GLN A 6 8.16 -25.05 -39.03
C GLN A 6 6.69 -24.69 -39.31
N SER A 7 6.10 -25.25 -40.37
CA SER A 7 4.70 -25.01 -40.71
C SER A 7 3.74 -25.56 -39.65
N HIS A 8 4.01 -26.76 -39.12
CA HIS A 8 3.24 -27.32 -38.01
C HIS A 8 3.38 -26.43 -36.76
N CYS A 9 4.61 -26.01 -36.46
CA CYS A 9 4.89 -25.19 -35.31
C CYS A 9 4.11 -23.86 -35.32
N ASN A 10 4.09 -23.18 -36.45
CA ASN A 10 3.35 -21.92 -36.60
C ASN A 10 1.82 -22.09 -36.45
N ARG A 11 1.28 -23.31 -36.59
CA ARG A 11 -0.13 -23.63 -36.33
C ARG A 11 -0.37 -24.06 -34.88
N PHE A 12 0.62 -24.71 -34.26
CA PHE A 12 0.53 -25.19 -32.89
C PHE A 12 0.78 -24.05 -31.90
N CYS A 13 1.87 -23.30 -32.01
CA CYS A 13 2.19 -22.17 -31.16
C CYS A 13 1.65 -20.86 -31.73
N PHE A 14 0.88 -20.13 -30.92
CA PHE A 14 0.34 -18.83 -31.27
C PHE A 14 1.31 -17.69 -30.94
N ASN A 15 1.00 -16.48 -31.44
CA ASN A 15 1.64 -15.22 -31.06
C ASN A 15 3.17 -15.19 -31.15
N GLY A 16 3.74 -15.90 -32.12
CA GLY A 16 5.19 -15.97 -32.33
C GLY A 16 5.94 -16.87 -31.34
N GLY A 17 5.23 -17.78 -30.67
CA GLY A 17 5.84 -18.85 -29.87
C GLY A 17 6.70 -19.78 -30.72
N SER A 18 7.76 -20.31 -30.11
CA SER A 18 8.68 -21.27 -30.75
C SER A 18 8.45 -22.67 -30.19
N CYS A 19 8.33 -23.68 -31.04
CA CYS A 19 8.17 -25.05 -30.55
C CYS A 19 9.49 -25.62 -30.06
N PHE A 20 9.43 -26.49 -29.06
CA PHE A 20 10.56 -27.30 -28.65
C PHE A 20 10.23 -28.79 -28.75
N GLU A 21 11.26 -29.59 -28.98
CA GLU A 21 11.17 -31.05 -29.05
C GLU A 21 10.13 -31.55 -30.07
N CYS A 22 10.18 -30.99 -31.29
CA CYS A 22 9.37 -31.49 -32.40
C CYS A 22 10.04 -32.72 -33.04
N SER A 23 9.31 -33.83 -33.09
CA SER A 23 9.73 -35.04 -33.79
C SER A 23 8.68 -35.45 -34.82
N ARG A 24 9.08 -36.30 -35.77
CA ARG A 24 8.14 -36.92 -36.70
C ARG A 24 7.77 -38.30 -36.21
N ASP A 25 6.47 -38.54 -36.15
CA ASP A 25 5.92 -39.88 -35.95
C ASP A 25 6.19 -40.74 -37.20
N PRO A 26 6.18 -42.09 -37.13
CA PRO A 26 6.38 -42.98 -38.29
C PRO A 26 5.42 -42.71 -39.45
N TYR A 27 4.26 -42.11 -39.16
CA TYR A 27 3.24 -41.71 -40.14
C TYR A 27 3.54 -40.36 -40.82
N GLY A 28 4.68 -39.73 -40.54
CA GLY A 28 5.10 -38.47 -41.14
C GLY A 28 4.41 -37.22 -40.56
N LEU A 29 3.62 -37.37 -39.50
CA LEU A 29 3.01 -36.26 -38.77
C LEU A 29 4.07 -35.64 -37.86
N ALA A 30 4.19 -34.31 -37.90
CA ALA A 30 5.00 -33.57 -36.93
C ALA A 30 4.21 -33.47 -35.62
N GLN A 31 4.83 -33.87 -34.51
CA GLN A 31 4.31 -33.69 -33.16
C GLN A 31 5.36 -32.90 -32.36
N CYS A 32 4.90 -31.86 -31.66
CA CYS A 32 5.73 -31.05 -30.78
C CYS A 32 5.24 -31.20 -29.34
N VAL A 33 6.17 -31.24 -28.38
CA VAL A 33 5.84 -31.42 -26.96
C VAL A 33 5.23 -30.14 -26.36
N GLY A 34 5.67 -28.96 -26.81
CA GLY A 34 5.16 -27.70 -26.31
C GLY A 34 5.68 -26.45 -27.01
N CYS A 35 5.27 -25.29 -26.49
CA CYS A 35 5.63 -23.97 -26.98
C CYS A 35 6.45 -23.17 -25.96
N LEU A 36 7.50 -22.52 -26.44
CA LEU A 36 8.23 -21.46 -25.75
C LEU A 36 7.62 -20.11 -26.15
N CYS A 37 6.94 -19.48 -25.21
CA CYS A 37 6.29 -18.19 -25.44
C CYS A 37 7.28 -17.03 -25.36
N PRO A 38 7.08 -15.96 -26.17
CA PRO A 38 7.86 -14.74 -26.05
C PRO A 38 7.78 -14.22 -24.62
N GLN A 39 8.96 -14.06 -24.01
CA GLN A 39 9.07 -13.69 -22.60
C GLN A 39 8.26 -12.42 -22.33
N HIS A 40 7.50 -12.44 -21.24
CA HIS A 40 6.78 -11.29 -20.70
C HIS A 40 5.55 -10.78 -21.47
N LEU A 41 5.16 -11.41 -22.58
CA LEU A 41 4.01 -10.95 -23.37
C LEU A 41 2.89 -12.00 -23.44
N TRP A 42 3.26 -13.28 -23.48
CA TRP A 42 2.34 -14.38 -23.70
C TRP A 42 2.68 -15.58 -22.80
N ALA A 43 1.67 -16.34 -22.41
CA ALA A 43 1.74 -17.55 -21.61
C ALA A 43 0.65 -18.54 -22.05
N GLY A 44 0.63 -19.71 -21.42
CA GLY A 44 -0.20 -20.85 -21.82
C GLY A 44 0.62 -21.93 -22.50
N GLU A 45 0.01 -23.10 -22.68
CA GLU A 45 0.66 -24.26 -23.32
C GLU A 45 1.03 -23.96 -24.78
N ARG A 46 0.24 -23.09 -25.42
CA ARG A 46 0.35 -22.72 -26.83
C ARG A 46 0.53 -21.20 -27.04
N CYS A 47 0.88 -20.46 -26.00
CA CYS A 47 1.03 -18.99 -26.01
C CYS A 47 -0.25 -18.23 -26.36
N GLU A 48 -1.40 -18.78 -25.98
CA GLU A 48 -2.73 -18.25 -26.22
C GLU A 48 -3.12 -17.09 -25.29
N PHE A 49 -2.52 -17.03 -24.09
CA PHE A 49 -2.87 -16.03 -23.08
C PHE A 49 -1.91 -14.86 -23.12
N ARG A 50 -2.43 -13.63 -23.25
CA ARG A 50 -1.61 -12.43 -23.13
C ARG A 50 -1.33 -12.17 -21.66
N VAL A 51 -0.07 -12.31 -21.25
CA VAL A 51 0.36 -11.80 -19.94
C VAL A 51 0.56 -10.32 -20.13
N ALA A 52 -0.47 -9.53 -19.82
CA ALA A 52 -0.20 -8.14 -19.50
C ALA A 52 0.78 -8.18 -18.33
N HIS A 53 2.06 -7.95 -18.61
CA HIS A 53 2.93 -7.35 -17.62
C HIS A 53 2.19 -6.07 -17.25
N GLY A 54 1.38 -6.15 -16.19
CA GLY A 54 0.87 -5.01 -15.44
C GLY A 54 2.09 -4.33 -14.89
N GLY A 55 2.84 -3.67 -15.78
CA GLY A 55 4.11 -3.05 -15.50
C GLY A 55 3.85 -2.09 -14.37
N SER A 56 4.46 -2.36 -13.23
CA SER A 56 5.07 -1.39 -12.33
C SER A 56 4.24 -0.17 -11.90
N LYS A 57 2.92 -0.13 -12.14
CA LYS A 57 2.04 0.91 -11.59
C LYS A 57 1.96 0.82 -10.06
N SER A 58 2.34 -0.31 -9.47
CA SER A 58 2.17 -0.55 -8.05
C SER A 58 3.26 0.05 -7.15
N ARG A 59 4.53 0.16 -7.58
CA ARG A 59 5.61 0.64 -6.69
C ARG A 59 5.52 2.14 -6.38
N ALA A 60 5.21 2.97 -7.37
CA ALA A 60 5.02 4.41 -7.17
C ALA A 60 3.77 4.69 -6.31
N SER A 61 2.71 3.91 -6.49
CA SER A 61 1.48 4.03 -5.70
C SER A 61 1.68 3.60 -4.24
N ILE A 62 2.47 2.56 -3.94
CA ILE A 62 2.70 2.12 -2.55
C ILE A 62 3.42 3.20 -1.74
N ASN A 63 4.48 3.80 -2.29
CA ASN A 63 5.20 4.88 -1.60
C ASN A 63 4.32 6.11 -1.37
N PHE A 64 3.46 6.44 -2.33
CA PHE A 64 2.49 7.52 -2.18
C PHE A 64 1.46 7.22 -1.08
N ILE A 65 0.91 6.01 -1.04
CA ILE A 65 -0.03 5.57 0.00
C ILE A 65 0.63 5.62 1.38
N LEU A 66 1.87 5.11 1.51
CA LEU A 66 2.61 5.16 2.75
C LEU A 66 2.87 6.61 3.20
N ALA A 67 3.27 7.50 2.29
CA ALA A 67 3.47 8.91 2.61
C ALA A 67 2.18 9.58 3.11
N CYS A 68 1.04 9.33 2.48
CA CYS A 68 -0.25 9.85 2.93
C CYS A 68 -0.64 9.33 4.33
N LEU A 69 -0.38 8.05 4.62
CA LEU A 69 -0.63 7.46 5.93
C LEU A 69 0.27 8.06 7.02
N PHE A 70 1.56 8.26 6.76
CA PHE A 70 2.45 8.90 7.72
C PHE A 70 2.08 10.36 7.98
N ALA A 71 1.72 11.10 6.93
CA ALA A 71 1.28 12.49 7.06
C ALA A 71 0.02 12.62 7.93
N SER A 72 -0.98 11.75 7.73
CA SER A 72 -2.22 11.80 8.50
C SER A 72 -2.00 11.47 9.98
N VAL A 73 -1.17 10.47 10.29
CA VAL A 73 -0.79 10.12 11.67
C VAL A 73 -0.04 11.26 12.35
N ALA A 74 0.92 11.88 11.65
CA ALA A 74 1.70 13.00 12.20
C ALA A 74 0.79 14.20 12.55
N ILE A 75 -0.17 14.54 11.69
CA ILE A 75 -1.14 15.61 11.95
C ILE A 75 -2.00 15.27 13.16
N LEU A 76 -2.52 14.04 13.27
CA LEU A 76 -3.31 13.61 14.42
C LEU A 76 -2.52 13.71 15.73
N CYS A 77 -1.26 13.27 15.74
CA CYS A 77 -0.38 13.39 16.89
C CYS A 77 -0.13 14.84 17.29
N ALA A 78 0.09 15.74 16.33
CA ALA A 78 0.26 17.16 16.60
C ALA A 78 -1.00 17.79 17.21
N CYS A 79 -2.18 17.48 16.66
CA CYS A 79 -3.46 17.94 17.21
C CYS A 79 -3.68 17.47 18.65
N LEU A 80 -3.38 16.19 18.95
CA LEU A 80 -3.48 15.64 20.30
C LEU A 80 -2.50 16.31 21.26
N ALA A 81 -1.24 16.53 20.84
CA ALA A 81 -0.25 17.21 21.65
C ALA A 81 -0.67 18.66 21.99
N ILE A 82 -1.18 19.40 21.00
CA ILE A 82 -1.72 20.74 21.20
C ILE A 82 -2.91 20.71 22.17
N HIS A 83 -3.85 19.77 21.99
CA HIS A 83 -5.01 19.65 22.86
C HIS A 83 -4.63 19.34 24.32
N LEU A 84 -3.69 18.40 24.53
CA LEU A 84 -3.16 18.07 25.85
C LEU A 84 -2.40 19.26 26.46
N TYR A 85 -1.63 19.98 25.66
CA TYR A 85 -0.93 21.19 26.11
C TYR A 85 -1.92 22.23 26.63
N PHE A 86 -2.99 22.54 25.87
CA PHE A 86 -4.01 23.48 26.32
C PHE A 86 -4.83 22.96 27.51
N LYS A 87 -5.15 21.67 27.54
CA LYS A 87 -5.87 21.05 28.67
C LYS A 87 -5.05 21.17 29.96
N ASN A 88 -3.77 20.81 29.91
CA ASN A 88 -2.88 20.92 31.05
C ASN A 88 -2.70 22.38 31.47
N ARG A 89 -2.56 23.31 30.52
CA ARG A 89 -2.45 24.74 30.84
C ARG A 89 -3.70 25.29 31.52
N LYS A 90 -4.90 24.85 31.14
CA LYS A 90 -6.16 25.22 31.80
C LYS A 90 -6.24 24.70 33.24
N GLN A 91 -5.76 23.48 33.49
CA GLN A 91 -5.70 22.93 34.85
C GLN A 91 -4.74 23.71 35.75
N PHE A 92 -3.56 24.08 35.22
CA PHE A 92 -2.63 24.94 35.95
C PHE A 92 -3.22 26.33 36.23
N ALA A 93 -3.90 26.94 35.25
CA ALA A 93 -4.55 28.25 35.44
C ALA A 93 -5.66 28.21 36.51
N HIS A 94 -6.48 27.15 36.54
CA HIS A 94 -7.53 27.00 37.56
C HIS A 94 -6.95 26.78 38.96
N SER A 95 -5.88 25.97 39.07
CA SER A 95 -5.21 25.72 40.35
C SER A 95 -4.50 26.96 40.92
N SER A 96 -4.07 27.90 40.07
CA SER A 96 -3.51 29.18 40.50
C SER A 96 -4.56 30.20 40.96
N THR A 97 -5.82 30.11 40.50
CA THR A 97 -6.91 30.95 41.01
C THR A 97 -7.60 30.40 42.26
N GLU A 98 -7.51 29.09 42.52
CA GLU A 98 -8.03 28.49 43.77
C GLU A 98 -7.06 28.60 44.97
N SER A 99 -5.81 29.01 44.73
CA SER A 99 -4.79 29.13 45.80
C SER A 99 -4.75 30.52 46.47
N GLN A 100 -5.74 31.39 46.26
CA GLN A 100 -5.93 32.64 47.01
C GLN A 100 -7.40 32.86 47.43
N CYS A 101 -8.01 31.86 48.06
CA CYS A 101 -9.11 32.11 49.01
C CYS A 101 -9.23 30.90 49.95
N SER A 102 -8.27 30.75 50.86
CA SER A 102 -8.46 29.84 52.00
C SER A 102 -9.41 30.50 52.99
N GLN A 103 -10.65 30.04 52.95
CA GLN A 103 -11.72 30.30 53.88
C GLN A 103 -11.31 29.79 55.27
N PHE A 104 -10.86 30.68 56.15
CA PHE A 104 -10.68 30.36 57.57
C PHE A 104 -12.00 30.63 58.29
N GLU A 105 -12.79 29.59 58.52
CA GLU A 105 -13.89 29.64 59.49
C GLU A 105 -13.31 29.52 60.91
N ILE A 106 -13.30 30.63 61.64
CA ILE A 106 -13.33 30.61 63.11
C ILE A 106 -14.46 31.55 63.52
N ASN A 107 -15.35 31.03 64.36
CA ASN A 107 -16.54 31.71 64.90
C ASN A 107 -16.26 33.17 65.31
N PHE A 108 -17.23 34.04 65.00
CA PHE A 108 -17.30 35.49 65.24
C PHE A 108 -16.56 36.40 64.23
N VAL A 109 -17.37 37.22 63.53
CA VAL A 109 -17.04 38.36 62.66
C VAL A 109 -16.56 38.01 61.24
N THR A 110 -17.47 38.10 60.27
CA THR A 110 -17.17 38.08 58.84
C THR A 110 -16.53 39.41 58.42
N VAL A 111 -15.21 39.46 58.32
CA VAL A 111 -14.52 40.58 57.65
C VAL A 111 -14.25 40.19 56.20
N LYS A 112 -14.97 40.80 55.25
CA LYS A 112 -14.59 40.80 53.84
C LYS A 112 -13.52 41.88 53.63
N ASN A 113 -12.27 41.46 53.45
CA ASN A 113 -11.24 42.33 52.88
C ASN A 113 -10.76 41.73 51.56
N CYS A 114 -11.41 42.14 50.47
CA CYS A 114 -10.76 42.19 49.17
C CYS A 114 -10.14 43.59 49.08
N LEU A 115 -8.83 43.69 49.30
CA LEU A 115 -8.09 44.91 48.99
C LEU A 115 -8.17 45.13 47.46
N LEU A 116 -8.72 46.30 47.11
CA LEU A 116 -8.79 46.86 45.76
C LEU A 116 -7.41 46.94 45.09
#